data_AF-A0A1M6PEI3-F1
#
_entry.id   AF-A0A1M6PEI3-F1
#
_cell.length_a   1.000
_cell.length_b   1.000
_cell.length_c   1.000
_cell.angle_alpha   90.00
_cell.angle_beta   90.00
_cell.angle_gamma   90.00
#
_symmetry.space_group_name_H-M   'P 1'
#
loop_
_entity.id
_entity.type
_entity.pdbx_description
1 polymer ?
#
loop_
_entity_poly.entity_id
_entity_poly.type
_entity_poly.pdbx_seq_one_letter_code
_entity_poly.pdbx_strand_id
1 'polypeptide(L)'
;MTPKQQLESILSSQYESEDGDLYKVELLDGMTDSEIENLKNQLPNNFLPNEIEELLRFSKGFELYGLEEVRFDAFGHFGLEEMFPNSIQLAGDGFGNFWILDIDSKGNWNSVYYVCHDPAVLVKHSENLSEFIKHVDEFGQKGSQSNLDIIHEKTAMDIWSEKIGIMAKNEKNYDFENGQVELPEMFLVADLTDKPIKTGFPWGKSGPNTKIIRPNDEPIWIVEKRVKQSFLSRLFGGKK
;
A
#
# COMPACT_ATOMS: atom_id res chain seq x y z
N MET A 1 -12.02 11.18 -12.99
CA MET A 1 -12.26 12.25 -12.01
C MET A 1 -10.94 12.50 -11.30
N THR A 2 -10.57 13.75 -11.05
CA THR A 2 -9.42 14.04 -10.18
C THR A 2 -9.71 13.55 -8.76
N PRO A 3 -8.70 13.35 -7.90
CA PRO A 3 -8.92 12.95 -6.51
C PRO A 3 -9.87 13.90 -5.76
N LYS A 4 -9.71 15.22 -5.95
CA LYS A 4 -10.62 16.22 -5.38
C LYS A 4 -12.07 16.03 -5.82
N GLN A 5 -12.31 15.89 -7.13
CA GLN A 5 -13.67 15.69 -7.65
C GLN A 5 -14.30 14.41 -7.10
N GLN A 6 -13.50 13.35 -6.95
CA GLN A 6 -13.97 12.11 -6.36
C GLN A 6 -14.32 12.29 -4.88
N LEU A 7 -13.50 13.01 -4.10
CA LEU A 7 -13.82 13.33 -2.70
C LEU A 7 -15.08 14.19 -2.58
N GLU A 8 -15.22 15.24 -3.40
CA GLU A 8 -16.42 16.07 -3.44
C GLU A 8 -17.68 15.25 -3.73
N SER A 9 -17.58 14.24 -4.60
CA SER A 9 -18.74 13.41 -4.98
C SER A 9 -19.33 12.60 -3.82
N ILE A 10 -18.53 12.28 -2.80
CA ILE A 10 -18.92 11.39 -1.69
C ILE A 10 -19.38 12.16 -0.45
N LEU A 11 -19.25 13.49 -0.43
CA LEU A 11 -19.64 14.33 0.72
C LEU A 11 -21.15 14.38 0.97
N SER A 12 -21.93 14.15 -0.08
CA SER A 12 -23.40 14.13 0.01
C SER A 12 -23.96 12.75 0.37
N SER A 13 -23.13 11.71 0.28
CA SER A 13 -23.49 10.34 0.66
C SER A 13 -23.85 10.26 2.14
N GLN A 14 -24.77 9.35 2.45
CA GLN A 14 -25.13 8.98 3.82
C GLN A 14 -25.00 7.48 3.93
N TYR A 15 -24.38 7.03 5.02
CA TYR A 15 -24.07 5.65 5.31
C TYR A 15 -24.74 5.23 6.60
N GLU A 16 -24.81 3.94 6.86
CA GLU A 16 -25.44 3.34 8.04
C GLU A 16 -24.43 2.40 8.70
N SER A 17 -24.20 2.56 10.01
CA SER A 17 -23.29 1.72 10.78
C SER A 17 -23.92 0.36 11.09
N GLU A 18 -23.16 -0.55 11.70
CA GLU A 18 -23.68 -1.86 12.14
C GLU A 18 -24.82 -1.74 13.17
N ASP A 19 -24.83 -0.65 13.94
CA ASP A 19 -25.86 -0.35 14.94
C ASP A 19 -27.08 0.42 14.35
N GLY A 20 -27.05 0.74 13.04
CA GLY A 20 -28.10 1.50 12.36
C GLY A 20 -27.94 3.02 12.47
N ASP A 21 -26.83 3.52 13.01
CA ASP A 21 -26.58 4.95 13.12
C ASP A 21 -26.16 5.53 11.77
N LEU A 22 -26.76 6.66 11.40
CA LEU A 22 -26.45 7.33 10.15
C LEU A 22 -25.22 8.22 10.32
N TYR A 23 -24.27 8.09 9.40
CA TYR A 23 -23.05 8.91 9.37
C TYR A 23 -22.72 9.38 7.95
N LYS A 24 -21.75 10.30 7.86
CA LYS A 24 -21.27 10.89 6.60
C LYS A 24 -19.76 11.02 6.65
N VAL A 25 -19.18 11.35 5.51
CA VAL A 25 -17.78 11.78 5.44
C VAL A 25 -17.63 13.12 6.16
N GLU A 26 -16.63 13.19 7.04
CA GLU A 26 -16.24 14.44 7.70
C GLU A 26 -14.86 14.86 7.18
N LEU A 27 -14.77 16.04 6.56
CA LEU A 27 -13.52 16.52 6.00
C LEU A 27 -12.62 17.08 7.10
N LEU A 28 -11.32 16.82 6.95
CA LEU A 28 -10.30 17.58 7.66
C LEU A 28 -10.10 18.94 7.00
N ASP A 29 -9.55 19.89 7.75
CA ASP A 29 -9.17 21.19 7.21
C ASP A 29 -8.25 21.07 5.99
N GLY A 30 -8.43 21.99 5.04
CA GLY A 30 -7.48 22.18 3.94
C GLY A 30 -6.14 22.73 4.42
N MET A 31 -5.08 22.42 3.69
CA MET A 31 -3.73 22.91 3.96
C MET A 31 -3.56 24.35 3.47
N THR A 32 -2.84 25.14 4.28
CA THR A 32 -2.35 26.47 3.93
C THR A 32 -1.20 26.40 2.93
N ASP A 33 -0.87 27.54 2.28
CA ASP A 33 0.29 27.64 1.39
C ASP A 33 1.59 27.18 2.08
N SER A 34 1.80 27.57 3.34
CA SER A 34 3.01 27.20 4.08
C SER A 34 3.08 25.70 4.36
N GLU A 35 1.96 25.05 4.64
CA GLU A 35 1.92 23.61 4.89
C GLU A 35 2.17 22.84 3.58
N ILE A 36 1.62 23.31 2.46
CA ILE A 36 1.86 22.73 1.14
C ILE A 36 3.33 22.84 0.75
N GLU A 37 3.95 23.99 0.94
CA GLU A 37 5.39 24.16 0.66
C GLU A 37 6.26 23.28 1.58
N ASN A 38 5.87 23.11 2.85
CA ASN A 38 6.55 22.19 3.76
C ASN A 38 6.41 20.72 3.32
N LEU A 39 5.25 20.30 2.82
CA LEU A 39 5.07 18.96 2.27
C LEU A 39 5.89 18.78 0.99
N LYS A 40 5.85 19.75 0.06
CA LYS A 40 6.66 19.72 -1.17
C LYS A 40 8.13 19.49 -0.87
N ASN A 41 8.70 20.20 0.11
CA ASN A 41 10.11 20.07 0.49
C ASN A 41 10.50 18.67 1.04
N GLN A 42 9.53 17.84 1.39
CA GLN A 42 9.75 16.45 1.81
C GLN A 42 9.61 15.46 0.66
N LEU A 43 8.87 15.81 -0.39
CA LEU A 43 8.61 14.95 -1.53
C LEU A 43 9.82 14.83 -2.47
N PRO A 44 9.94 13.71 -3.21
CA PRO A 44 10.96 13.57 -4.25
C PRO A 44 10.95 14.74 -5.24
N ASN A 45 12.14 15.29 -5.52
CA ASN A 45 12.38 16.46 -6.37
C ASN A 45 11.61 17.73 -5.98
N ASN A 46 11.12 17.83 -4.74
CA ASN A 46 10.24 18.90 -4.29
C ASN A 46 8.99 19.07 -5.17
N PHE A 47 8.53 17.98 -5.80
CA PHE A 47 7.44 18.00 -6.76
C PHE A 47 6.14 17.48 -6.12
N LEU A 48 5.06 18.23 -6.32
CA LEU A 48 3.70 17.86 -5.96
C LEU A 48 2.82 18.06 -7.20
N PRO A 49 2.10 17.03 -7.70
CA PRO A 49 1.22 17.20 -8.84
C PRO A 49 0.10 18.21 -8.55
N ASN A 50 -0.24 19.06 -9.52
CA ASN A 50 -1.21 20.15 -9.35
C ASN A 50 -2.57 19.65 -8.83
N GLU A 51 -3.06 18.50 -9.31
CA GLU A 51 -4.33 17.93 -8.86
C GLU A 51 -4.32 17.50 -7.38
N ILE A 52 -3.13 17.15 -6.87
CA ILE A 52 -2.95 16.81 -5.46
C ILE A 52 -2.81 18.07 -4.63
N GLU A 53 -2.12 19.11 -5.12
CA GLU A 53 -2.11 20.41 -4.46
C GLU A 53 -3.54 20.98 -4.33
N GLU A 54 -4.36 20.88 -5.37
CA GLU A 54 -5.77 21.27 -5.33
C GLU A 54 -6.58 20.46 -4.31
N LEU A 55 -6.33 19.15 -4.22
CA LEU A 55 -6.93 18.29 -3.20
C LEU A 55 -6.54 18.75 -1.79
N LEU A 56 -5.26 18.94 -1.53
CA LEU A 56 -4.75 19.29 -0.20
C LEU A 56 -5.22 20.67 0.26
N ARG A 57 -5.36 21.63 -0.66
CA ARG A 57 -6.00 22.93 -0.38
C ARG A 57 -7.47 22.79 -0.01
N PHE A 58 -8.15 21.80 -0.60
CA PHE A 58 -9.54 21.52 -0.30
C PHE A 58 -9.68 20.79 1.04
N SER A 59 -8.86 19.77 1.28
CA SER A 59 -8.84 18.98 2.50
C SER A 59 -7.58 18.13 2.57
N LYS A 60 -6.95 18.04 3.74
CA LYS A 60 -5.80 17.14 3.96
C LYS A 60 -6.19 15.66 4.15
N GLY A 61 -7.48 15.36 4.22
CA GLY A 61 -7.98 14.02 4.51
C GLY A 61 -9.43 14.02 4.97
N PHE A 62 -9.95 12.87 5.37
CA PHE A 62 -11.33 12.79 5.84
C PHE A 62 -11.52 11.59 6.77
N GLU A 63 -12.57 11.66 7.59
CA GLU A 63 -13.01 10.57 8.44
C GLU A 63 -14.20 9.86 7.79
N LEU A 64 -14.17 8.52 7.87
CA LEU A 64 -15.28 7.65 7.55
C LEU A 64 -15.31 6.54 8.59
N TYR A 65 -16.46 6.31 9.21
CA TYR A 65 -16.63 5.25 10.19
C TYR A 65 -16.20 3.89 9.61
N GLY A 66 -15.44 3.12 10.41
CA GLY A 66 -14.90 1.81 10.06
C GLY A 66 -13.45 1.82 9.54
N LEU A 67 -12.85 3.00 9.33
CA LEU A 67 -11.43 3.18 9.06
C LEU A 67 -10.81 4.13 10.09
N GLU A 68 -9.50 4.05 10.30
CA GLU A 68 -8.79 5.21 10.83
C GLU A 68 -8.90 6.39 9.84
N GLU A 69 -8.60 7.59 10.31
CA GLU A 69 -8.58 8.82 9.52
C GLU A 69 -7.84 8.62 8.17
N VAL A 70 -8.50 8.96 7.06
CA VAL A 70 -7.87 8.93 5.73
C VAL A 70 -7.05 10.20 5.55
N ARG A 71 -5.75 10.08 5.27
CA ARG A 71 -4.79 11.20 5.19
C ARG A 71 -4.04 11.27 3.87
N PHE A 72 -3.93 12.46 3.32
CA PHE A 72 -3.19 12.72 2.08
C PHE A 72 -1.83 13.38 2.35
N ASP A 73 -1.55 13.80 3.58
CA ASP A 73 -0.35 14.56 3.99
C ASP A 73 0.64 13.72 4.82
N ALA A 74 0.36 12.43 5.05
CA ALA A 74 1.15 11.54 5.90
C ALA A 74 2.38 10.92 5.19
N PHE A 75 3.24 11.78 4.63
CA PHE A 75 4.45 11.35 3.93
C PHE A 75 5.47 10.71 4.88
N GLY A 76 5.94 9.51 4.52
CA GLY A 76 6.98 8.81 5.29
C GLY A 76 6.53 8.26 6.64
N HIS A 77 5.23 8.21 6.92
CA HIS A 77 4.70 7.72 8.21
C HIS A 77 4.69 6.18 8.32
N PHE A 78 4.78 5.45 7.19
CA PHE A 78 4.62 4.00 7.16
C PHE A 78 5.77 3.23 7.83
N GLY A 79 7.01 3.72 7.73
CA GLY A 79 8.18 3.14 8.40
C GLY A 79 8.73 1.83 7.82
N LEU A 80 8.37 1.47 6.58
CA LEU A 80 8.99 0.39 5.80
C LEU A 80 9.52 0.92 4.46
N GLU A 81 10.51 1.80 4.54
CA GLU A 81 11.10 2.49 3.38
C GLU A 81 11.76 1.51 2.40
N GLU A 82 12.18 0.32 2.83
CA GLU A 82 12.72 -0.70 1.92
C GLU A 82 11.65 -1.29 0.99
N MET A 83 10.38 -1.24 1.42
CA MET A 83 9.22 -1.67 0.63
C MET A 83 8.64 -0.50 -0.17
N PHE A 84 8.57 0.68 0.42
CA PHE A 84 8.05 1.92 -0.19
C PHE A 84 8.97 3.11 0.14
N PRO A 85 9.98 3.40 -0.70
CA PRO A 85 10.97 4.45 -0.41
C PRO A 85 10.36 5.84 -0.23
N ASN A 86 9.29 6.14 -0.98
CA ASN A 86 8.53 7.38 -0.85
C ASN A 86 7.04 7.00 -0.90
N SER A 87 6.28 7.39 0.13
CA SER A 87 4.86 7.03 0.21
C SER A 87 4.06 7.93 1.12
N ILE A 88 2.74 7.92 0.91
CA ILE A 88 1.74 8.43 1.86
C ILE A 88 1.05 7.24 2.52
N GLN A 89 1.02 7.21 3.84
CA GLN A 89 0.11 6.30 4.55
C GLN A 89 -1.30 6.89 4.52
N LEU A 90 -2.13 6.39 3.61
CA LEU A 90 -3.48 6.91 3.41
C LEU A 90 -4.42 6.57 4.56
N ALA A 91 -4.34 5.36 5.10
CA ALA A 91 -5.19 4.92 6.21
C ALA A 91 -4.55 3.75 6.94
N GLY A 92 -5.05 3.47 8.13
CA GLY A 92 -4.82 2.24 8.88
C GLY A 92 -6.13 1.67 9.43
N ASP A 93 -6.04 0.49 10.04
CA ASP A 93 -7.16 -0.12 10.77
C ASP A 93 -6.89 -0.29 12.27
N GLY A 94 -5.75 0.19 12.76
CA GLY A 94 -5.33 0.04 14.16
C GLY A 94 -4.79 -1.35 14.54
N PHE A 95 -4.77 -2.31 13.61
CA PHE A 95 -4.31 -3.69 13.83
C PHE A 95 -3.06 -4.05 13.01
N GLY A 96 -2.37 -3.05 12.48
CA GLY A 96 -1.15 -3.22 11.69
C GLY A 96 -1.41 -3.46 10.21
N ASN A 97 -2.58 -3.05 9.71
CA ASN A 97 -2.88 -3.03 8.29
C ASN A 97 -3.00 -1.60 7.78
N PHE A 98 -2.48 -1.34 6.59
CA PHE A 98 -2.32 0.01 6.06
C PHE A 98 -2.66 0.08 4.57
N TRP A 99 -3.17 1.23 4.15
CA TRP A 99 -3.29 1.60 2.74
C TRP A 99 -2.22 2.61 2.39
N ILE A 100 -1.31 2.22 1.50
CA ILE A 100 -0.10 2.96 1.17
C ILE A 100 -0.17 3.43 -0.28
N LEU A 101 -0.09 4.75 -0.48
CA LEU A 101 0.08 5.33 -1.80
C LEU A 101 1.58 5.39 -2.15
N ASP A 102 1.94 4.78 -3.26
CA ASP A 102 3.31 4.78 -3.77
C ASP A 102 3.64 6.10 -4.49
N ILE A 103 4.83 6.64 -4.25
CA ILE A 103 5.35 7.84 -4.92
C ILE A 103 6.66 7.49 -5.62
N ASP A 104 6.74 7.75 -6.92
CA ASP A 104 7.99 7.51 -7.65
C ASP A 104 9.08 8.54 -7.32
N SER A 105 10.31 8.25 -7.75
CA SER A 105 11.45 9.17 -7.60
C SER A 105 11.27 10.54 -8.27
N LYS A 106 10.24 10.70 -9.12
CA LYS A 106 9.88 11.96 -9.77
C LYS A 106 8.80 12.75 -9.01
N GLY A 107 8.21 12.18 -7.97
CA GLY A 107 7.13 12.77 -7.17
C GLY A 107 5.72 12.50 -7.73
N ASN A 108 5.57 11.58 -8.70
CA ASN A 108 4.25 11.19 -9.20
C ASN A 108 3.58 10.24 -8.21
N TRP A 109 2.29 10.47 -7.96
CA TRP A 109 1.46 9.64 -7.09
C TRP A 109 0.85 8.50 -7.91
N ASN A 110 1.21 7.26 -7.56
CA ASN A 110 0.89 6.07 -8.34
C ASN A 110 -0.25 5.25 -7.69
N SER A 111 -0.14 3.93 -7.73
CA SER A 111 -1.11 3.00 -7.18
C SER A 111 -1.14 3.00 -5.66
N VAL A 112 -2.28 2.59 -5.11
CA VAL A 112 -2.47 2.33 -3.69
C VAL A 112 -2.35 0.84 -3.44
N TYR A 113 -1.64 0.48 -2.38
CA TYR A 113 -1.40 -0.88 -1.95
C TYR A 113 -1.97 -1.09 -0.55
N TYR A 114 -2.61 -2.22 -0.34
CA TYR A 114 -2.93 -2.71 0.98
C TYR A 114 -1.76 -3.54 1.51
N VAL A 115 -1.25 -3.19 2.68
CA VAL A 115 -0.15 -3.89 3.34
C VAL A 115 -0.63 -4.40 4.69
N CYS A 116 -0.62 -5.72 4.86
CA CYS A 116 -0.99 -6.40 6.09
C CYS A 116 0.27 -6.92 6.78
N HIS A 117 0.37 -6.71 8.08
CA HIS A 117 1.50 -7.19 8.88
C HIS A 117 1.37 -8.68 9.27
N ASP A 118 0.16 -9.16 9.60
CA ASP A 118 -0.08 -10.56 9.95
C ASP A 118 -1.45 -11.06 9.45
N PRO A 119 -1.50 -11.88 8.36
CA PRO A 119 -0.35 -12.39 7.64
C PRO A 119 0.36 -11.34 6.79
N ALA A 120 1.70 -11.38 6.79
CA ALA A 120 2.56 -10.46 6.04
C ALA A 120 2.36 -10.55 4.51
N VAL A 121 1.43 -9.74 3.97
CA VAL A 121 1.08 -9.68 2.54
C VAL A 121 0.99 -8.23 2.02
N LEU A 122 1.22 -8.08 0.73
CA LEU A 122 1.03 -6.83 -0.01
C LEU A 122 0.08 -7.10 -1.18
N VAL A 123 -0.92 -6.23 -1.36
CA VAL A 123 -1.94 -6.35 -2.41
C VAL A 123 -2.09 -5.02 -3.15
N LYS A 124 -2.08 -5.04 -4.48
CA LYS A 124 -2.45 -3.87 -5.29
C LYS A 124 -3.94 -3.58 -5.07
N HIS A 125 -4.25 -2.46 -4.43
CA HIS A 125 -5.60 -2.13 -4.01
C HIS A 125 -6.35 -1.29 -5.05
N SER A 126 -5.73 -0.21 -5.50
CA SER A 126 -6.28 0.72 -6.49
C SER A 126 -5.17 1.20 -7.44
N GLU A 127 -5.53 1.55 -8.66
CA GLU A 127 -4.61 2.08 -9.67
C GLU A 127 -4.12 3.49 -9.34
N ASN A 128 -4.90 4.27 -8.58
CA ASN A 128 -4.57 5.63 -8.14
C ASN A 128 -5.43 6.08 -6.94
N LEU A 129 -5.12 7.27 -6.41
CA LEU A 129 -5.82 7.87 -5.27
C LEU A 129 -7.32 8.10 -5.50
N SER A 130 -7.72 8.51 -6.71
CA SER A 130 -9.13 8.74 -7.04
C SER A 130 -9.92 7.42 -6.92
N GLU A 131 -9.39 6.33 -7.49
CA GLU A 131 -10.01 5.01 -7.34
C GLU A 131 -10.02 4.52 -5.89
N PHE A 132 -9.00 4.84 -5.09
CA PHE A 132 -9.02 4.55 -3.65
C PHE A 132 -10.16 5.26 -2.92
N ILE A 133 -10.35 6.57 -3.13
CA ILE A 133 -11.45 7.34 -2.51
C ILE A 133 -12.81 6.73 -2.91
N LYS A 134 -12.96 6.31 -4.17
CA LYS A 134 -14.15 5.58 -4.63
C LYS A 134 -14.35 4.26 -3.89
N HIS A 135 -13.30 3.48 -3.63
CA HIS A 135 -13.40 2.23 -2.87
C HIS A 135 -13.75 2.46 -1.39
N VAL A 136 -13.35 3.61 -0.82
CA VAL A 136 -13.77 4.01 0.54
C VAL A 136 -15.26 4.37 0.59
N ASP A 137 -15.79 5.08 -0.41
CA ASP A 137 -17.25 5.29 -0.55
C ASP A 137 -18.01 3.98 -0.75
N GLU A 138 -17.47 3.06 -1.58
CA GLU A 138 -18.04 1.72 -1.73
C GLU A 138 -18.08 0.96 -0.39
N PHE A 139 -17.06 1.12 0.46
CA PHE A 139 -17.03 0.55 1.81
C PHE A 139 -18.16 1.09 2.66
N GLY A 140 -18.35 2.41 2.73
CA GLY A 140 -19.49 2.99 3.46
C GLY A 140 -20.85 2.51 2.94
N GLN A 141 -20.99 2.27 1.62
CA GLN A 141 -22.27 1.84 1.03
C GLN A 141 -22.56 0.35 1.18
N LYS A 142 -21.52 -0.50 1.14
CA LYS A 142 -21.66 -1.95 0.99
C LYS A 142 -21.05 -2.75 2.12
N GLY A 143 -20.34 -2.10 3.05
CA GLY A 143 -19.59 -2.73 4.14
C GLY A 143 -18.75 -3.89 3.63
N SER A 144 -19.06 -5.09 4.09
CA SER A 144 -18.30 -6.32 3.82
C SER A 144 -18.31 -6.80 2.36
N GLN A 145 -19.12 -6.18 1.49
CA GLN A 145 -19.14 -6.50 0.06
C GLN A 145 -18.31 -5.53 -0.78
N SER A 146 -17.70 -4.53 -0.16
CA SER A 146 -16.87 -3.53 -0.84
C SER A 146 -15.53 -4.08 -1.28
N ASN A 147 -14.89 -3.39 -2.23
CA ASN A 147 -13.53 -3.74 -2.65
C ASN A 147 -12.54 -3.72 -1.48
N LEU A 148 -12.66 -2.71 -0.61
CA LEU A 148 -11.78 -2.50 0.53
C LEU A 148 -11.83 -3.70 1.49
N ASP A 149 -13.03 -4.06 1.94
CA ASP A 149 -13.23 -5.15 2.90
C ASP A 149 -12.87 -6.52 2.29
N ILE A 150 -13.22 -6.75 1.02
CA ILE A 150 -12.83 -7.99 0.32
C ILE A 150 -11.31 -8.13 0.23
N ILE A 151 -10.56 -7.04 0.10
CA ILE A 151 -9.10 -7.10 0.10
C ILE A 151 -8.58 -7.44 1.50
N HIS A 152 -9.07 -6.71 2.51
CA HIS A 152 -8.68 -6.81 3.91
C HIS A 152 -8.97 -8.21 4.50
N GLU A 153 -10.21 -8.69 4.40
CA GLU A 153 -10.66 -9.92 5.08
C GLU A 153 -10.39 -11.21 4.27
N LYS A 154 -10.47 -11.14 2.95
CA LYS A 154 -10.44 -12.35 2.09
C LYS A 154 -9.20 -12.46 1.22
N THR A 155 -8.92 -11.44 0.43
CA THR A 155 -7.85 -11.49 -0.59
C THR A 155 -6.49 -11.68 0.07
N ALA A 156 -6.22 -10.96 1.16
CA ALA A 156 -5.01 -11.11 1.93
C ALA A 156 -4.78 -12.55 2.41
N MET A 157 -5.83 -13.18 2.97
CA MET A 157 -5.78 -14.56 3.46
C MET A 157 -5.63 -15.59 2.33
N ASP A 158 -6.30 -15.38 1.20
CA ASP A 158 -6.18 -16.26 0.04
C ASP A 158 -4.77 -16.16 -0.60
N ILE A 159 -4.15 -14.97 -0.59
CA ILE A 159 -2.75 -14.76 -0.98
C ILE A 159 -1.81 -15.46 -0.02
N TRP A 160 -1.98 -15.25 1.29
CA TRP A 160 -1.16 -15.90 2.30
C TRP A 160 -1.26 -17.42 2.21
N SER A 161 -2.44 -17.95 1.94
CA SER A 161 -2.68 -19.40 1.81
C SER A 161 -2.24 -19.99 0.47
N GLU A 162 -1.59 -19.19 -0.39
CA GLU A 162 -1.12 -19.58 -1.73
C GLU A 162 -2.24 -20.10 -2.65
N LYS A 163 -3.50 -19.71 -2.39
CA LYS A 163 -4.63 -20.03 -3.28
C LYS A 163 -4.65 -19.12 -4.51
N ILE A 164 -4.27 -17.86 -4.30
CA ILE A 164 -4.14 -16.81 -5.31
C ILE A 164 -2.85 -16.02 -5.05
N GLY A 165 -2.34 -15.25 -6.01
CA GLY A 165 -1.13 -14.43 -5.84
C GLY A 165 0.04 -14.85 -6.73
N ILE A 166 1.15 -14.12 -6.60
CA ILE A 166 2.36 -14.30 -7.42
C ILE A 166 3.54 -14.80 -6.58
N MET A 167 4.71 -14.97 -7.21
CA MET A 167 5.98 -15.44 -6.58
C MET A 167 6.12 -16.96 -6.35
N ALA A 168 5.45 -17.83 -7.12
CA ALA A 168 5.79 -19.26 -7.09
C ALA A 168 7.19 -19.55 -7.65
N LYS A 169 7.62 -18.76 -8.65
CA LYS A 169 8.94 -18.77 -9.31
C LYS A 169 9.18 -17.42 -9.98
N ASN A 170 10.42 -17.13 -10.33
CA ASN A 170 10.73 -15.97 -11.17
C ASN A 170 10.30 -16.29 -12.61
N GLU A 171 9.37 -15.49 -13.16
CA GLU A 171 8.75 -15.75 -14.47
C GLU A 171 9.60 -15.26 -15.65
N LYS A 172 10.49 -14.30 -15.39
CA LYS A 172 11.40 -13.71 -16.37
C LYS A 172 12.80 -13.50 -15.78
N ASN A 173 13.77 -13.31 -16.65
CA ASN A 173 15.09 -12.82 -16.25
C ASN A 173 14.97 -11.32 -16.05
N TYR A 174 14.96 -10.89 -14.80
CA TYR A 174 15.01 -9.49 -14.45
C TYR A 174 16.46 -9.03 -14.50
N ASP A 175 16.72 -7.96 -15.24
CA ASP A 175 18.02 -7.31 -15.24
C ASP A 175 17.96 -6.10 -14.30
N PHE A 176 18.53 -6.30 -13.11
CA PHE A 176 18.73 -5.24 -12.13
C PHE A 176 20.18 -4.75 -12.13
N GLU A 177 21.00 -5.03 -13.16
CA GLU A 177 22.45 -4.76 -13.18
C GLU A 177 22.80 -3.26 -13.11
N ASN A 178 21.83 -2.36 -13.37
CA ASN A 178 21.97 -0.92 -13.11
C ASN A 178 21.57 -0.51 -11.67
N GLY A 179 21.13 -1.46 -10.84
CA GLY A 179 20.59 -1.23 -9.51
C GLY A 179 21.69 -1.08 -8.46
N GLN A 180 21.59 -0.02 -7.66
CA GLN A 180 22.42 0.25 -6.47
C GLN A 180 22.15 -0.73 -5.31
N VAL A 181 21.60 -1.92 -5.56
CA VAL A 181 21.04 -2.77 -4.50
C VAL A 181 21.61 -4.18 -4.52
N GLU A 182 22.18 -4.57 -3.37
CA GLU A 182 22.71 -5.91 -3.14
C GLU A 182 21.57 -6.92 -3.02
N LEU A 183 21.52 -7.88 -3.96
CA LEU A 183 20.49 -8.91 -3.98
C LEU A 183 20.77 -10.01 -2.94
N PRO A 184 19.73 -10.55 -2.28
CA PRO A 184 19.88 -11.74 -1.45
C PRO A 184 20.41 -12.95 -2.25
N GLU A 185 21.07 -13.90 -1.59
CA GLU A 185 21.56 -15.14 -2.23
C GLU A 185 20.43 -15.92 -2.93
N MET A 186 19.26 -15.96 -2.29
CA MET A 186 18.06 -16.56 -2.84
C MET A 186 16.89 -15.59 -2.67
N PHE A 187 16.20 -15.31 -3.77
CA PHE A 187 15.08 -14.39 -3.79
C PHE A 187 14.01 -14.80 -4.80
N LEU A 188 12.83 -14.22 -4.62
CA LEU A 188 11.73 -14.25 -5.56
C LEU A 188 11.37 -12.82 -5.95
N VAL A 189 10.95 -12.63 -7.20
CA VAL A 189 10.50 -11.33 -7.69
C VAL A 189 8.98 -11.32 -7.76
N ALA A 190 8.38 -10.34 -7.07
CA ALA A 190 7.00 -9.95 -7.25
C ALA A 190 6.95 -8.81 -8.25
N ASP A 191 6.18 -8.97 -9.32
CA ASP A 191 6.00 -7.96 -10.36
C ASP A 191 4.50 -7.73 -10.57
N LEU A 192 4.07 -6.51 -10.25
CA LEU A 192 2.69 -6.05 -10.31
C LEU A 192 2.43 -5.07 -11.47
N THR A 193 3.39 -4.85 -12.38
CA THR A 193 3.32 -3.80 -13.43
C THR A 193 2.06 -3.90 -14.28
N ASP A 194 1.77 -5.09 -14.79
CA ASP A 194 0.58 -5.35 -15.63
C ASP A 194 -0.46 -6.21 -14.90
N LYS A 195 -0.45 -6.20 -13.57
CA LYS A 195 -1.37 -7.02 -12.77
C LYS A 195 -2.61 -6.21 -12.38
N PRO A 196 -3.81 -6.82 -12.40
CA PRO A 196 -5.02 -6.15 -11.95
C PRO A 196 -4.98 -5.92 -10.43
N ILE A 197 -5.81 -5.00 -9.96
CA ILE A 197 -6.13 -4.87 -8.53
C ILE A 197 -6.54 -6.23 -7.93
N LYS A 198 -6.35 -6.38 -6.61
CA LYS A 198 -6.48 -7.65 -5.86
C LYS A 198 -5.39 -8.68 -6.16
N THR A 199 -4.41 -8.36 -7.01
CA THR A 199 -3.19 -9.17 -7.14
C THR A 199 -2.19 -8.75 -6.08
N GLY A 200 -1.50 -9.73 -5.49
CA GLY A 200 -0.51 -9.46 -4.46
C GLY A 200 0.38 -10.66 -4.19
N PHE A 201 1.19 -10.54 -3.14
CA PHE A 201 2.15 -11.56 -2.74
C PHE A 201 2.43 -11.52 -1.23
N PRO A 202 2.84 -12.66 -0.64
CA PRO A 202 3.30 -12.69 0.72
C PRO A 202 4.77 -12.23 0.83
N TRP A 203 5.06 -11.35 1.79
CA TRP A 203 6.42 -10.84 2.02
C TRP A 203 7.07 -11.39 3.30
N GLY A 204 6.31 -12.02 4.21
CA GLY A 204 6.85 -12.58 5.46
C GLY A 204 7.01 -14.11 5.52
N LYS A 205 6.84 -14.84 4.41
CA LYS A 205 6.91 -16.33 4.40
C LYS A 205 8.25 -16.90 4.85
N SER A 206 9.33 -16.16 4.66
CA SER A 206 10.69 -16.54 5.07
C SER A 206 11.00 -16.22 6.54
N GLY A 207 10.03 -15.66 7.29
CA GLY A 207 10.14 -15.30 8.72
C GLY A 207 10.27 -13.79 8.98
N PRO A 208 10.41 -13.37 10.26
CA PRO A 208 10.32 -11.97 10.67
C PRO A 208 11.46 -11.06 10.16
N ASN A 209 12.59 -11.65 9.76
CA ASN A 209 13.74 -10.90 9.25
C ASN A 209 13.87 -11.03 7.72
N THR A 210 12.78 -11.34 7.01
CA THR A 210 12.80 -11.47 5.55
C THR A 210 13.10 -10.11 4.94
N LYS A 211 14.16 -10.02 4.13
CA LYS A 211 14.45 -8.79 3.39
C LYS A 211 13.44 -8.63 2.26
N ILE A 212 12.88 -7.43 2.14
CA ILE A 212 12.16 -6.97 0.96
C ILE A 212 12.89 -5.74 0.42
N ILE A 213 12.96 -5.66 -0.90
CA ILE A 213 13.71 -4.62 -1.59
C ILE A 213 12.86 -4.09 -2.74
N ARG A 214 12.74 -2.76 -2.81
CA ARG A 214 12.25 -2.03 -3.98
C ARG A 214 13.43 -1.61 -4.88
N PRO A 215 13.67 -2.26 -6.02
CA PRO A 215 14.85 -2.00 -6.84
C PRO A 215 14.76 -0.72 -7.68
N ASN A 216 13.55 -0.26 -8.02
CA ASN A 216 13.29 0.92 -8.85
C ASN A 216 11.85 1.44 -8.61
N ASP A 217 11.41 2.42 -9.40
CA ASP A 217 10.06 2.99 -9.29
C ASP A 217 8.94 2.07 -9.83
N GLU A 218 9.26 1.07 -10.67
CA GLU A 218 8.26 0.12 -11.18
C GLU A 218 7.71 -0.74 -10.04
N PRO A 219 6.43 -1.17 -10.10
CA PRO A 219 5.76 -1.96 -9.06
C PRO A 219 6.30 -3.40 -8.96
N ILE A 220 7.58 -3.51 -8.66
CA ILE A 220 8.38 -4.72 -8.58
C ILE A 220 9.05 -4.75 -7.20
N TRP A 221 9.06 -5.92 -6.57
CA TRP A 221 9.72 -6.15 -5.30
C TRP A 221 10.54 -7.43 -5.36
N ILE A 222 11.69 -7.40 -4.68
CA ILE A 222 12.55 -8.56 -4.50
C ILE A 222 12.38 -9.00 -3.04
N VAL A 223 11.96 -10.24 -2.84
CA VAL A 223 11.71 -10.80 -1.51
C VAL A 223 12.67 -11.95 -1.27
N GLU A 224 13.38 -11.89 -0.16
CA GLU A 224 14.31 -12.93 0.26
C GLU A 224 13.59 -14.28 0.46
N LYS A 225 14.14 -15.32 -0.16
CA LYS A 225 13.69 -16.69 0.03
C LYS A 225 14.69 -17.42 0.92
N ARG A 226 14.28 -17.72 2.15
CA ARG A 226 15.10 -18.57 3.04
C ARG A 226 14.68 -20.01 2.90
N VAL A 227 15.62 -20.86 2.51
CA VAL A 227 15.45 -22.29 2.66
C VAL A 227 15.58 -22.59 4.15
N LYS A 228 14.50 -23.05 4.78
CA LYS A 228 14.57 -23.54 6.17
C LYS A 228 15.63 -24.64 6.20
N GLN A 229 16.79 -24.36 6.81
CA GLN A 229 17.77 -25.39 7.12
C GLN A 229 17.03 -26.46 7.94
N SER A 230 16.99 -27.69 7.42
CA SER A 230 16.31 -28.77 8.10
C SER A 230 16.94 -28.95 9.49
N PHE A 231 16.14 -29.34 10.47
CA PHE A 231 16.63 -29.56 11.84
C PHE A 231 17.86 -30.50 11.88
N LEU A 232 18.00 -31.38 10.88
CA LEU A 232 19.14 -32.29 10.72
C LEU A 232 20.42 -31.58 10.24
N SER A 233 20.34 -30.55 9.39
CA SER A 233 21.55 -29.83 8.95
C SER A 233 22.18 -28.99 10.06
N ARG A 234 21.39 -28.54 11.06
CA ARG A 234 21.91 -27.90 12.28
C ARG A 234 22.55 -28.87 13.26
N LEU A 235 22.05 -30.11 13.36
CA LEU A 235 22.60 -31.15 14.23
C LEU A 235 23.86 -31.80 13.66
N PHE A 236 24.02 -31.86 12.34
CA PHE A 236 25.14 -32.54 11.68
C PHE A 236 26.10 -31.64 10.90
N GLY A 237 25.84 -30.32 10.82
CA GLY A 237 26.70 -29.35 10.13
C GLY A 237 27.93 -28.91 10.93
N GLY A 238 28.01 -29.25 12.22
CA GLY A 238 29.19 -28.99 13.05
C GLY A 238 30.24 -30.08 12.91
N LYS A 239 30.92 -30.15 11.76
CA LYS A 239 32.29 -30.69 11.59
C LYS A 239 32.70 -30.64 10.11
N LYS A 240 33.47 -29.62 9.75
CA LYS A 240 34.76 -29.75 9.07
C LYS A 240 35.53 -28.44 9.22
#